data_AF-A0A0D0BN82-F1
#
_entry.id   AF-A0A0D0BN82-F1
#
_cell.length_a   1.000
_cell.length_b   1.000
_cell.length_c   1.000
_cell.angle_alpha   90.00
_cell.angle_beta   90.00
_cell.angle_gamma   90.00
#
_symmetry.space_group_name_H-M   'P 1'
#
loop_
_entity.id
_entity.type
_entity.pdbx_description
1 polymer ?
#
loop_
_entity_poly.entity_id
_entity_poly.type
_entity_poly.pdbx_seq_one_letter_code
_entity_poly.pdbx_strand_id
1 'polypeptide(L)'
;MATSKEAIEVLKNIEFVCFAGGPLAVKVGDALWAAGVSLCSSYGGTEFGSPVAAANKQDIADGDWGWMRFGDDINVRWASQGDDTYECQLLSMENNRVAVENLPDVRGYATADIFVKHPTKDMWKIIGRVDDVIMLASGEKTVPAPIESIINSSPLVKGTVMFGRERNQAGILIEPRPEHAIDVNNEKAMVEFRNKIWPVVEEANKTSPAFSRIFKEMILVTSNDKPMLRVAKGTVQRKVTLQAYGAEIDTLYDTVEASPLSPNGLAGPSAWTSEVLEKWLLEHASAVSHGHHLDSRIDLFAQGFDRCVVQEDCDRHAELIFLHRSPV
;
A
#
# COMPACT_ATOMS: atom_id res chain seq x y z
N MET A 1 -12.35 15.37 -6.15
CA MET A 1 -11.56 16.55 -5.72
C MET A 1 -11.49 17.54 -6.87
N ALA A 2 -11.42 18.82 -6.54
CA ALA A 2 -11.23 19.88 -7.51
C ALA A 2 -9.86 19.76 -8.18
N THR A 3 -9.85 19.33 -9.44
CA THR A 3 -8.64 19.29 -10.29
C THR A 3 -8.68 20.34 -11.40
N SER A 4 -9.78 21.09 -11.52
CA SER A 4 -9.90 22.18 -12.49
C SER A 4 -9.14 23.42 -12.00
N LYS A 5 -8.58 24.18 -12.94
CA LYS A 5 -7.83 25.40 -12.63
C LYS A 5 -8.70 26.42 -11.90
N GLU A 6 -9.95 26.56 -12.35
CA GLU A 6 -10.94 27.49 -11.79
C GLU A 6 -11.22 27.15 -10.32
N ALA A 7 -11.38 25.86 -10.01
CA ALA A 7 -11.63 25.43 -8.65
C ALA A 7 -10.39 25.64 -7.75
N ILE A 8 -9.18 25.39 -8.26
CA ILE A 8 -7.94 25.66 -7.52
C ILE A 8 -7.79 27.16 -7.23
N GLU A 9 -8.09 28.06 -8.19
CA GLU A 9 -8.05 29.51 -7.95
C GLU A 9 -9.04 29.95 -6.86
N VAL A 10 -10.22 29.34 -6.78
CA VAL A 10 -11.14 29.59 -5.67
C VAL A 10 -10.54 29.12 -4.34
N LEU A 11 -9.97 27.91 -4.30
CA LEU A 11 -9.39 27.34 -3.07
C LEU A 11 -8.21 28.16 -2.52
N LYS A 12 -7.42 28.82 -3.38
CA LYS A 12 -6.31 29.70 -2.95
C LYS A 12 -6.77 30.91 -2.13
N ASN A 13 -8.01 31.35 -2.32
CA ASN A 13 -8.56 32.50 -1.62
C ASN A 13 -9.20 32.14 -0.27
N ILE A 14 -9.21 30.85 0.10
CA ILE A 14 -9.73 30.36 1.37
C ILE A 14 -8.60 30.32 2.40
N GLU A 15 -8.86 30.79 3.63
CA GLU A 15 -7.83 30.83 4.68
C GLU A 15 -7.27 29.43 4.99
N PHE A 16 -8.15 28.42 5.12
CA PHE A 16 -7.75 27.02 5.26
C PHE A 16 -8.74 26.10 4.56
N VAL A 17 -8.23 25.12 3.82
CA VAL A 17 -8.99 24.03 3.22
C VAL A 17 -8.72 22.78 4.03
N CYS A 18 -9.74 22.32 4.77
CA CYS A 18 -9.64 21.13 5.61
C CYS A 18 -10.27 19.93 4.91
N PHE A 19 -9.62 18.77 4.96
CA PHE A 19 -10.20 17.48 4.58
C PHE A 19 -10.22 16.52 5.77
N ALA A 20 -11.25 15.67 5.83
CA ALA A 20 -11.47 14.70 6.91
C ALA A 20 -12.26 13.49 6.42
N GLY A 21 -12.35 12.45 7.25
CA GLY A 21 -13.19 11.27 7.01
C GLY A 21 -12.64 10.25 6.00
N GLY A 22 -11.49 10.53 5.40
CA GLY A 22 -10.76 9.61 4.53
C GLY A 22 -9.41 10.21 4.12
N PRO A 23 -8.45 9.36 3.70
CA PRO A 23 -7.13 9.83 3.29
C PRO A 23 -7.22 10.62 1.98
N LEU A 24 -6.42 11.68 1.89
CA LEU A 24 -6.14 12.42 0.67
C LEU A 24 -4.92 11.80 -0.01
N ALA A 25 -5.03 11.49 -1.31
CA ALA A 25 -3.90 10.99 -2.08
C ALA A 25 -2.72 11.98 -2.03
N VAL A 26 -1.53 11.49 -1.67
CA VAL A 26 -0.34 12.32 -1.40
C VAL A 26 -0.04 13.26 -2.57
N LYS A 27 0.01 12.72 -3.79
CA LYS A 27 0.23 13.54 -5.00
C LYS A 27 -0.78 14.67 -5.18
N VAL A 28 -2.04 14.42 -4.82
CA VAL A 28 -3.10 15.43 -4.96
C VAL A 28 -2.95 16.50 -3.90
N GLY A 29 -2.67 16.12 -2.64
CA GLY A 29 -2.38 17.07 -1.57
C GLY A 29 -1.14 17.91 -1.86
N ASP A 30 -0.04 17.28 -2.31
CA ASP A 30 1.19 17.95 -2.70
C ASP A 30 0.97 18.93 -3.86
N ALA A 31 0.21 18.53 -4.88
CA ALA A 31 -0.13 19.40 -6.00
C ALA A 31 -0.98 20.60 -5.58
N LEU A 32 -1.96 20.41 -4.68
CA LEU A 32 -2.78 21.51 -4.15
C LEU A 32 -1.94 22.46 -3.29
N TRP A 33 -1.10 21.92 -2.41
CA TRP A 33 -0.21 22.71 -1.58
C TRP A 33 0.79 23.51 -2.43
N ALA A 34 1.43 22.87 -3.41
CA ALA A 34 2.36 23.52 -4.33
C ALA A 34 1.68 24.60 -5.19
N ALA A 35 0.38 24.48 -5.44
CA ALA A 35 -0.41 25.50 -6.12
C ALA A 35 -0.75 26.71 -5.22
N GLY A 36 -0.44 26.66 -3.92
CA GLY A 36 -0.69 27.72 -2.95
C GLY A 36 -1.99 27.56 -2.15
N VAL A 37 -2.61 26.37 -2.16
CA VAL A 37 -3.79 26.10 -1.32
C VAL A 37 -3.33 25.81 0.12
N SER A 38 -3.88 26.54 1.09
CA SER A 38 -3.64 26.34 2.52
C SER A 38 -4.35 25.09 3.04
N LEU A 39 -3.81 23.93 2.69
CA LEU A 39 -4.40 22.61 2.95
C LEU A 39 -4.02 22.09 4.35
N CYS A 40 -4.99 21.55 5.08
CA CYS A 40 -4.77 20.86 6.35
C CYS A 40 -5.66 19.62 6.50
N SER A 41 -5.23 18.70 7.35
CA SER A 41 -5.97 17.49 7.70
C SER A 41 -6.71 17.67 9.02
N SER A 42 -7.91 17.12 9.11
CA SER A 42 -8.63 16.91 10.36
C SER A 42 -8.93 15.43 10.53
N TYR A 43 -8.80 14.96 11.77
CA TYR A 43 -9.06 13.59 12.17
C TYR A 43 -10.09 13.57 13.29
N GLY A 44 -10.93 12.54 13.26
CA GLY A 44 -11.99 12.37 14.24
C GLY A 44 -12.87 11.17 13.92
N GLY A 45 -13.63 10.76 14.92
CA GLY A 45 -14.62 9.68 14.86
C GLY A 45 -15.86 10.05 15.65
N THR A 46 -16.98 9.38 15.39
CA THR A 46 -18.22 9.62 16.13
C THR A 46 -18.07 9.21 17.60
N GLU A 47 -17.22 8.23 17.87
CA GLU A 47 -16.97 7.62 19.18
C GLU A 47 -16.06 8.47 20.08
N PHE A 48 -15.25 9.37 19.51
CA PHE A 48 -14.22 10.11 20.25
C PHE A 48 -14.09 11.59 19.87
N GLY A 49 -14.94 12.10 18.98
CA GLY A 49 -14.87 13.48 18.52
C GLY A 49 -13.63 13.74 17.67
N SER A 50 -13.10 14.97 17.71
CA SER A 50 -11.89 15.37 16.99
C SER A 50 -10.78 15.68 18.01
N PRO A 51 -9.73 14.82 18.11
CA PRO A 51 -8.64 15.02 19.06
C PRO A 51 -7.52 15.91 18.50
N VAL A 52 -7.65 16.41 17.27
CA VAL A 52 -6.61 17.20 16.64
C VAL A 52 -6.75 18.67 17.00
N ALA A 53 -5.61 19.32 17.23
CA ALA A 53 -5.54 20.76 17.44
C ALA A 53 -5.95 21.51 16.16
N ALA A 54 -6.27 22.80 16.32
CA ALA A 54 -6.55 23.67 15.19
C ALA A 54 -5.35 23.75 14.23
N ALA A 55 -5.64 23.96 12.94
CA ALA A 55 -4.63 24.04 11.90
C ALA A 55 -3.59 25.13 12.20
N ASN A 56 -2.30 24.78 12.09
CA ASN A 56 -1.20 25.69 12.33
C ASN A 56 -0.67 26.28 11.01
N LYS A 57 -0.54 27.62 10.94
CA LYS A 57 -0.09 28.32 9.72
C LYS A 57 1.33 27.93 9.30
N GLN A 58 2.22 27.67 10.25
CA GLN A 58 3.60 27.28 9.97
C GLN A 58 3.66 25.84 9.43
N ASP A 59 2.94 24.90 10.05
CA ASP A 59 2.92 23.52 9.55
C ASP A 59 2.36 23.44 8.11
N ILE A 60 1.34 24.26 7.79
CA ILE A 60 0.85 24.40 6.42
C ILE A 60 1.90 25.01 5.50
N ALA A 61 2.60 26.06 5.94
CA ALA A 61 3.68 26.67 5.16
C ALA A 61 4.85 25.71 4.89
N ASP A 62 5.10 24.78 5.82
CA ASP A 62 6.16 23.76 5.71
C ASP A 62 5.77 22.58 4.82
N GLY A 63 4.51 22.50 4.36
CA GLY A 63 4.01 21.39 3.53
C GLY A 63 3.51 20.19 4.33
N ASP A 64 3.32 20.34 5.64
CA ASP A 64 2.89 19.26 6.52
C ASP A 64 1.36 19.05 6.52
N TRP A 65 0.72 19.26 5.37
CA TRP A 65 -0.74 19.24 5.21
C TRP A 65 -1.41 17.91 5.66
N GLY A 66 -0.67 16.81 5.58
CA GLY A 66 -1.10 15.46 5.98
C GLY A 66 -0.74 15.06 7.41
N TRP A 67 -0.06 15.93 8.16
CA TRP A 67 0.35 15.68 9.54
C TRP A 67 -0.50 16.50 10.50
N MET A 68 -0.77 15.93 11.68
CA MET A 68 -1.68 16.54 12.66
C MET A 68 -1.00 16.63 14.02
N ARG A 69 -1.30 17.72 14.73
CA ARG A 69 -1.01 17.86 16.16
C ARG A 69 -2.24 17.44 16.94
N PHE A 70 -2.05 16.74 18.04
CA PHE A 70 -3.12 16.43 18.98
C PHE A 70 -3.21 17.57 20.00
N GLY A 71 -4.41 17.85 20.50
CA GLY A 71 -4.62 18.89 21.51
C GLY A 71 -3.89 18.56 22.82
N ASP A 72 -3.39 19.58 23.52
CA ASP A 72 -2.72 19.43 24.81
C ASP A 72 -3.66 18.88 25.90
N ASP A 73 -4.97 19.01 25.69
CA ASP A 73 -6.05 18.50 26.51
C ASP A 73 -6.54 17.11 26.06
N ILE A 74 -5.80 16.43 25.17
CA ILE A 74 -6.03 15.06 24.76
C ILE A 74 -4.96 14.15 25.36
N ASN A 75 -5.39 13.08 26.03
CA ASN A 75 -4.47 12.05 26.49
C ASN A 75 -4.43 10.89 25.49
N VAL A 76 -3.37 10.84 24.69
CA VAL A 76 -3.16 9.79 23.68
C VAL A 76 -2.16 8.77 24.20
N ARG A 77 -2.57 7.50 24.22
CA ARG A 77 -1.67 6.35 24.36
C ARG A 77 -1.34 5.81 22.98
N TRP A 78 -0.10 6.02 22.56
CA TRP A 78 0.44 5.45 21.32
C TRP A 78 0.87 4.00 21.54
N ALA A 79 -0.02 3.05 21.22
CA ALA A 79 0.25 1.63 21.41
C ALA A 79 1.11 1.09 20.25
N SER A 80 2.40 0.83 20.53
CA SER A 80 3.36 0.35 19.53
C SER A 80 2.92 -0.97 18.88
N GLN A 81 3.09 -1.06 17.56
CA GLN A 81 2.81 -2.26 16.77
C GLN A 81 4.06 -3.13 16.50
N GLY A 82 5.25 -2.64 16.91
CA GLY A 82 6.54 -3.31 16.76
C GLY A 82 7.36 -2.93 15.52
N ASP A 83 6.89 -1.98 14.70
CA ASP A 83 7.45 -1.61 13.40
C ASP A 83 7.48 -0.07 13.18
N ASP A 84 7.73 0.68 14.24
CA ASP A 84 7.64 2.16 14.28
C ASP A 84 6.28 2.75 13.90
N THR A 85 5.24 1.90 13.88
CA THR A 85 3.84 2.32 13.80
C THR A 85 3.14 2.16 15.15
N TYR A 86 2.09 2.97 15.36
CA TYR A 86 1.39 3.06 16.64
C TYR A 86 -0.11 3.10 16.40
N GLU A 87 -0.86 2.27 17.13
CA GLU A 87 -2.31 2.44 17.22
C GLU A 87 -2.61 3.65 18.12
N CYS A 88 -3.52 4.51 17.66
CA CYS A 88 -4.01 5.63 18.44
C CYS A 88 -5.05 5.13 19.45
N GLN A 89 -4.77 5.30 20.75
CA GLN A 89 -5.73 5.01 21.81
C GLN A 89 -5.98 6.29 22.61
N LEU A 90 -7.24 6.73 22.68
CA LEU A 90 -7.65 7.97 23.33
C LEU A 90 -8.13 7.67 24.75
N LEU A 91 -7.40 8.14 25.75
CA LEU A 91 -7.72 7.89 27.16
C LEU A 91 -8.73 8.91 27.68
N SER A 92 -9.82 8.43 28.28
CA SER A 92 -10.81 9.28 28.93
C SER A 92 -10.20 9.99 30.14
N MET A 93 -10.37 11.30 30.19
CA MET A 93 -10.04 12.16 31.31
C MET A 93 -11.30 12.69 31.98
N GLU A 94 -11.15 13.33 33.14
CA GLU A 94 -12.29 13.90 33.86
C GLU A 94 -13.01 14.97 33.02
N ASN A 95 -12.24 15.85 32.39
CA ASN A 95 -12.74 16.99 31.60
C ASN A 95 -12.87 16.71 30.10
N ASN A 96 -12.44 15.53 29.63
CA ASN A 96 -12.48 15.16 28.23
C ASN A 96 -12.69 13.64 28.09
N ARG A 97 -13.92 13.24 27.78
CA ARG A 97 -14.32 11.83 27.70
C ARG A 97 -14.69 11.48 26.28
N VAL A 98 -14.24 10.31 25.84
CA VAL A 98 -14.75 9.68 24.62
C VAL A 98 -16.21 9.26 24.82
N ALA A 99 -16.99 9.21 23.74
CA ALA A 99 -18.39 8.80 23.78
C ALA A 99 -18.55 7.29 23.95
N VAL A 100 -17.58 6.51 23.49
CA VAL A 100 -17.53 5.05 23.63
C VAL A 100 -16.19 4.67 24.26
N GLU A 101 -16.19 3.75 25.22
CA GLU A 101 -14.98 3.17 25.81
C GLU A 101 -14.90 1.68 25.44
N ASN A 102 -13.75 1.21 24.93
CA ASN A 102 -13.53 -0.19 24.52
C ASN A 102 -12.19 -0.76 24.98
N LEU A 103 -11.36 0.01 25.69
CA LEU A 103 -10.10 -0.46 26.25
C LEU A 103 -10.36 -1.35 27.49
N PRO A 104 -9.69 -2.51 27.59
CA PRO A 104 -9.92 -3.45 28.70
C PRO A 104 -9.21 -3.04 30.00
N ASP A 105 -8.16 -2.24 29.91
CA ASP A 105 -7.23 -1.98 31.01
C ASP A 105 -7.38 -0.59 31.64
N VAL A 106 -7.87 0.37 30.88
CA VAL A 106 -8.09 1.76 31.30
C VAL A 106 -9.33 2.33 30.62
N ARG A 107 -9.89 3.42 31.17
CA ARG A 107 -10.99 4.13 30.52
C ARG A 107 -10.48 4.84 29.26
N GLY A 108 -11.04 4.49 28.10
CA GLY A 108 -10.68 5.10 26.83
C GLY A 108 -11.10 4.26 25.63
N TYR A 109 -10.69 4.70 24.46
CA TYR A 109 -11.07 4.13 23.17
C TYR A 109 -9.85 3.81 22.31
N ALA A 110 -9.65 2.55 21.98
CA ALA A 110 -8.80 2.09 20.88
C ALA A 110 -9.51 2.41 19.56
N THR A 111 -8.92 3.32 18.77
CA THR A 111 -9.52 3.77 17.52
C THR A 111 -9.36 2.74 16.41
N ALA A 112 -8.43 1.79 16.56
CA ALA A 112 -7.93 0.91 15.50
C ALA A 112 -7.34 1.66 14.31
N ASP A 113 -6.99 2.94 14.45
CA ASP A 113 -6.26 3.72 13.45
C ASP A 113 -4.74 3.67 13.75
N ILE A 114 -3.95 3.41 12.72
CA ILE A 114 -2.50 3.31 12.79
C ILE A 114 -1.87 4.63 12.34
N PHE A 115 -0.92 5.12 13.13
CA PHE A 115 -0.19 6.35 12.90
C PHE A 115 1.32 6.12 12.84
N VAL A 116 1.99 7.03 12.14
CA VAL A 116 3.45 7.23 12.19
C VAL A 116 3.76 8.58 12.78
N LYS A 117 4.87 8.66 13.52
CA LYS A 117 5.37 9.91 14.10
C LYS A 117 6.16 10.70 13.06
N HIS A 118 5.99 12.02 13.06
CA HIS A 118 6.78 12.90 12.21
C HIS A 118 8.27 12.84 12.61
N PRO A 119 9.22 12.77 11.66
CA PRO A 119 10.63 12.55 11.98
C PRO A 119 11.26 13.63 12.88
N THR A 120 10.79 14.87 12.79
CA THR A 120 11.40 16.04 13.47
C THR A 120 10.43 16.90 14.29
N LYS A 121 9.14 16.60 14.26
CA LYS A 121 8.08 17.43 14.87
C LYS A 121 7.19 16.53 15.72
N ASP A 122 6.57 17.09 16.76
CA ASP A 122 5.54 16.35 17.50
C ASP A 122 4.21 16.40 16.74
N MET A 123 4.16 15.62 15.67
CA MET A 123 3.02 15.49 14.78
C MET A 123 2.87 14.02 14.37
N TRP A 124 1.65 13.65 13.99
CA TRP A 124 1.29 12.29 13.67
C TRP A 124 0.49 12.24 12.38
N LYS A 125 0.72 11.21 11.57
CA LYS A 125 -0.01 10.98 10.32
C LYS A 125 -0.64 9.61 10.36
N ILE A 126 -1.93 9.55 10.08
CA ILE A 126 -2.66 8.30 9.91
C ILE A 126 -2.18 7.60 8.63
N ILE A 127 -1.86 6.32 8.73
CA ILE A 127 -1.39 5.49 7.61
C ILE A 127 -2.31 4.32 7.31
N GLY A 128 -3.30 4.02 8.16
CA GLY A 128 -4.23 2.94 7.91
C GLY A 128 -5.04 2.55 9.14
N ARG A 129 -5.67 1.38 9.06
CA ARG A 129 -6.45 0.74 10.13
C ARG A 129 -5.83 -0.58 10.51
N VAL A 130 -5.89 -0.94 11.79
CA VAL A 130 -5.49 -2.27 12.30
C VAL A 130 -6.27 -3.37 11.58
N ASP A 131 -7.58 -3.20 11.39
CA ASP A 131 -8.43 -4.19 10.74
C ASP A 131 -8.08 -4.42 9.25
N ASP A 132 -7.48 -3.40 8.60
CA ASP A 132 -7.10 -3.43 7.19
C ASP A 132 -5.71 -4.00 6.93
N VAL A 133 -4.86 -4.13 7.96
CA VAL A 133 -3.53 -4.71 7.83
C VAL A 133 -3.63 -6.12 7.23
N ILE A 134 -2.85 -6.35 6.19
CA ILE A 134 -2.76 -7.64 5.52
C ILE A 134 -1.59 -8.38 6.17
N MET A 135 -1.89 -9.50 6.82
CA MET A 135 -0.88 -10.42 7.32
C MET A 135 -0.65 -11.49 6.25
N LEU A 136 0.55 -11.54 5.70
CA LEU A 136 0.97 -12.56 4.73
C LEU A 136 1.21 -13.90 5.45
N ALA A 137 1.30 -14.99 4.68
CA ALA A 137 1.60 -16.31 5.22
C ALA A 137 2.96 -16.38 5.94
N SER A 138 3.91 -15.52 5.57
CA SER A 138 5.20 -15.34 6.25
C SER A 138 5.08 -14.71 7.65
N GLY A 139 3.93 -14.13 7.99
CA GLY A 139 3.72 -13.31 9.18
C GLY A 139 4.04 -11.83 8.99
N GLU A 140 4.57 -11.44 7.82
CA GLU A 140 4.84 -10.04 7.50
C GLU A 140 3.54 -9.21 7.40
N LYS A 141 3.61 -7.96 7.84
CA LYS A 141 2.46 -7.04 7.92
C LYS A 141 2.54 -5.97 6.85
N THR A 142 1.59 -5.99 5.93
CA THR A 142 1.43 -4.95 4.91
C THR A 142 0.32 -3.99 5.31
N VAL A 143 0.64 -2.70 5.40
CA VAL A 143 -0.35 -1.62 5.53
C VAL A 143 -0.77 -1.19 4.11
N PRO A 144 -2.01 -1.47 3.67
CA PRO A 144 -2.36 -1.28 2.26
C PRO A 144 -2.54 0.17 1.83
N ALA A 145 -3.07 1.00 2.72
CA ALA A 145 -3.58 2.33 2.36
C ALA A 145 -2.53 3.26 1.71
N PRO A 146 -1.24 3.28 2.11
CA PRO A 146 -0.21 4.06 1.42
C PRO A 146 -0.01 3.62 -0.04
N ILE A 147 0.01 2.31 -0.29
CA ILE A 147 0.20 1.72 -1.62
C ILE A 147 -1.02 1.99 -2.50
N GLU A 148 -2.21 1.71 -1.97
CA GLU A 148 -3.50 1.97 -2.62
C GLU A 148 -3.65 3.46 -2.98
N SER A 149 -3.23 4.37 -2.10
CA SER A 149 -3.28 5.83 -2.29
C SER A 149 -2.44 6.31 -3.47
N ILE A 150 -1.22 5.77 -3.62
CA ILE A 150 -0.35 6.08 -4.76
C ILE A 150 -1.01 5.62 -6.07
N ILE A 151 -1.57 4.41 -6.09
CA ILE A 151 -2.19 3.86 -7.30
C ILE A 151 -3.50 4.58 -7.63
N ASN A 152 -4.29 4.95 -6.63
CA ASN A 152 -5.52 5.75 -6.79
C ASN A 152 -5.27 7.17 -7.31
N SER A 153 -4.04 7.69 -7.22
CA SER A 153 -3.68 8.97 -7.81
C SER A 153 -3.63 8.94 -9.35
N SER A 154 -3.61 7.74 -9.95
CA SER A 154 -3.59 7.58 -11.41
C SER A 154 -4.92 8.00 -12.04
N PRO A 155 -4.89 8.72 -13.18
CA PRO A 155 -6.10 9.02 -13.94
C PRO A 155 -6.78 7.76 -14.48
N LEU A 156 -6.06 6.62 -14.57
CA LEU A 156 -6.63 5.36 -15.05
C LEU A 156 -7.58 4.71 -14.03
N VAL A 157 -7.46 5.10 -12.76
CA VAL A 157 -8.01 4.35 -11.62
C VAL A 157 -9.16 5.10 -10.96
N LYS A 158 -10.24 4.37 -10.67
CA LYS A 158 -11.40 4.82 -9.90
C LYS A 158 -11.37 4.31 -8.46
N GLY A 159 -10.77 3.15 -8.22
CA GLY A 159 -10.56 2.60 -6.89
C GLY A 159 -9.57 1.45 -6.90
N THR A 160 -8.97 1.18 -5.75
CA THR A 160 -8.08 0.04 -5.54
C THR A 160 -8.38 -0.63 -4.21
N VAL A 161 -8.11 -1.93 -4.15
CA VAL A 161 -8.12 -2.71 -2.92
C VAL A 161 -7.01 -3.76 -2.99
N MET A 162 -6.06 -3.75 -2.07
CA MET A 162 -5.07 -4.82 -1.94
C MET A 162 -5.65 -6.06 -1.26
N PHE A 163 -5.14 -7.22 -1.66
CA PHE A 163 -5.43 -8.53 -1.09
C PHE A 163 -4.13 -9.30 -0.83
N GLY A 164 -4.26 -10.49 -0.24
CA GLY A 164 -3.12 -11.37 0.08
C GLY A 164 -3.04 -11.82 1.54
N ARG A 165 -4.13 -11.65 2.30
CA ARG A 165 -4.20 -12.20 3.67
C ARG A 165 -4.01 -13.71 3.62
N GLU A 166 -3.09 -14.23 4.44
CA GLU A 166 -2.74 -15.65 4.51
C GLU A 166 -2.22 -16.23 3.17
N ARG A 167 -1.71 -15.37 2.29
CA ARG A 167 -1.04 -15.75 1.04
C ARG A 167 0.44 -15.34 1.08
N ASN A 168 1.26 -15.95 0.24
CA ASN A 168 2.71 -15.68 0.22
C ASN A 168 3.03 -14.26 -0.24
N GLN A 169 2.22 -13.71 -1.15
CA GLN A 169 2.46 -12.42 -1.78
C GLN A 169 1.21 -11.54 -1.79
N ALA A 170 1.41 -10.23 -1.70
CA ALA A 170 0.36 -9.24 -1.84
C ALA A 170 -0.06 -9.07 -3.30
N GLY A 171 -1.34 -8.83 -3.52
CA GLY A 171 -1.89 -8.45 -4.82
C GLY A 171 -2.80 -7.25 -4.74
N ILE A 172 -3.24 -6.76 -5.90
CA ILE A 172 -4.12 -5.59 -5.96
C ILE A 172 -5.26 -5.76 -6.96
N LEU A 173 -6.46 -5.46 -6.50
CA LEU A 173 -7.65 -5.31 -7.33
C LEU A 173 -7.79 -3.84 -7.72
N ILE A 174 -7.88 -3.57 -9.02
CA ILE A 174 -7.99 -2.22 -9.57
C ILE A 174 -9.34 -2.07 -10.27
N GLU A 175 -10.10 -1.04 -9.92
CA GLU A 175 -11.28 -0.59 -10.64
C GLU A 175 -10.87 0.54 -11.61
N PRO A 176 -10.86 0.31 -12.93
CA PRO A 176 -10.59 1.36 -13.90
C PRO A 176 -11.70 2.42 -13.90
N ARG A 177 -11.37 3.62 -14.36
CA ARG A 177 -12.42 4.59 -14.72
C ARG A 177 -13.20 4.09 -15.95
N PRO A 178 -14.48 4.49 -16.13
CA PRO A 178 -15.30 4.04 -17.26
C PRO A 178 -14.63 4.20 -18.64
N GLU A 179 -13.89 5.28 -18.85
CA GLU A 179 -13.13 5.57 -20.08
C GLU A 179 -11.91 4.66 -20.31
N HIS A 180 -11.50 3.93 -19.28
CA HIS A 180 -10.36 3.01 -19.27
C HIS A 180 -10.78 1.58 -18.93
N ALA A 181 -12.09 1.30 -18.88
CA ALA A 181 -12.60 -0.03 -18.64
C ALA A 181 -12.17 -0.99 -19.76
N ILE A 182 -11.87 -2.22 -19.38
CA ILE A 182 -11.47 -3.29 -20.29
C ILE A 182 -12.43 -4.47 -20.18
N ASP A 183 -12.48 -5.28 -21.24
CA ASP A 183 -13.04 -6.62 -21.15
C ASP A 183 -12.02 -7.52 -20.45
N VAL A 184 -12.35 -7.96 -19.22
CA VAL A 184 -11.45 -8.78 -18.39
C VAL A 184 -11.21 -10.18 -18.96
N ASN A 185 -12.09 -10.67 -19.85
CA ASN A 185 -11.92 -11.96 -20.52
C ASN A 185 -10.99 -11.87 -21.74
N ASN A 186 -10.63 -10.65 -22.15
CA ASN A 186 -9.70 -10.42 -23.24
C ASN A 186 -8.27 -10.28 -22.69
N GLU A 187 -7.49 -11.37 -22.78
CA GLU A 187 -6.11 -11.42 -22.29
C GLU A 187 -5.24 -10.28 -22.82
N LYS A 188 -5.40 -9.91 -24.10
CA LYS A 188 -4.63 -8.80 -24.70
C LYS A 188 -4.97 -7.47 -24.05
N ALA A 189 -6.26 -7.21 -23.80
CA ALA A 189 -6.70 -6.00 -23.11
C ALA A 189 -6.20 -5.95 -21.66
N MET A 190 -6.18 -7.10 -20.97
CA MET A 190 -5.62 -7.24 -19.62
C MET A 190 -4.12 -6.91 -19.60
N VAL A 191 -3.34 -7.48 -20.52
CA VAL A 191 -1.89 -7.22 -20.64
C VAL A 191 -1.62 -5.75 -20.96
N GLU A 192 -2.37 -5.16 -21.89
CA GLU A 192 -2.25 -3.74 -22.23
C GLU A 192 -2.56 -2.83 -21.03
N PHE A 193 -3.61 -3.15 -20.25
CA PHE A 193 -3.94 -2.39 -19.05
C PHE A 193 -2.87 -2.53 -17.97
N ARG A 194 -2.41 -3.76 -17.70
CA ARG A 194 -1.31 -4.03 -16.76
C ARG A 194 -0.06 -3.24 -17.13
N ASN A 195 0.32 -3.21 -18.40
CA ASN A 195 1.47 -2.42 -18.87
C ASN A 195 1.26 -0.90 -18.72
N LYS A 196 0.04 -0.40 -18.91
CA LYS A 196 -0.28 1.03 -18.72
C LYS A 196 -0.20 1.45 -17.25
N ILE A 197 -0.68 0.62 -16.32
CA ILE A 197 -0.69 0.95 -14.89
C ILE A 197 0.64 0.62 -14.19
N TRP A 198 1.45 -0.28 -14.77
CA TRP A 198 2.69 -0.76 -14.16
C TRP A 198 3.64 0.34 -13.66
N PRO A 199 3.90 1.44 -14.39
CA PRO A 199 4.78 2.50 -13.89
C PRO A 199 4.30 3.13 -12.57
N VAL A 200 2.97 3.20 -12.36
CA VAL A 200 2.38 3.71 -11.12
C VAL A 200 2.49 2.69 -9.99
N VAL A 201 2.36 1.40 -10.31
CA VAL A 201 2.58 0.31 -9.35
C VAL A 201 4.04 0.24 -8.92
N GLU A 202 4.98 0.41 -9.85
CA GLU A 202 6.42 0.50 -9.55
C GLU A 202 6.74 1.68 -8.63
N GLU A 203 6.08 2.83 -8.85
CA GLU A 203 6.19 3.96 -7.95
C GLU A 203 5.71 3.64 -6.53
N ALA A 204 4.58 2.93 -6.40
CA ALA A 204 4.09 2.47 -5.10
C ALA A 204 5.05 1.47 -4.45
N ASN A 205 5.64 0.57 -5.24
CA ASN A 205 6.60 -0.43 -4.77
C ASN A 205 7.91 0.19 -4.24
N LYS A 206 8.34 1.35 -4.77
CA LYS A 206 9.57 2.04 -4.32
C LYS A 206 9.53 2.49 -2.86
N THR A 207 8.34 2.82 -2.36
CA THR A 207 8.12 3.27 -0.98
C THR A 207 7.62 2.14 -0.07
N SER A 208 7.48 0.93 -0.62
CA SER A 208 6.96 -0.24 0.08
C SER A 208 8.09 -1.18 0.53
N PRO A 209 7.95 -1.85 1.69
CA PRO A 209 8.81 -2.97 2.05
C PRO A 209 8.82 -4.06 0.97
N ALA A 210 9.93 -4.79 0.83
CA ALA A 210 10.10 -5.79 -0.22
C ALA A 210 8.94 -6.81 -0.27
N PHE A 211 8.51 -7.32 0.88
CA PHE A 211 7.39 -8.27 1.00
C PHE A 211 6.01 -7.69 0.65
N SER A 212 5.87 -6.36 0.61
CA SER A 212 4.60 -5.68 0.27
C SER A 212 4.54 -5.25 -1.19
N ARG A 213 5.61 -5.46 -1.97
CA ARG A 213 5.65 -5.06 -3.37
C ARG A 213 4.68 -5.90 -4.20
N ILE A 214 3.97 -5.24 -5.11
CA ILE A 214 3.01 -5.86 -6.01
C ILE A 214 3.72 -6.25 -7.31
N PHE A 215 3.62 -7.52 -7.70
CA PHE A 215 4.07 -8.00 -9.01
C PHE A 215 3.01 -7.76 -10.08
N LYS A 216 3.44 -7.67 -11.35
CA LYS A 216 2.54 -7.30 -12.46
C LYS A 216 1.44 -8.32 -12.66
N GLU A 217 1.77 -9.58 -12.43
CA GLU A 217 0.90 -10.75 -12.51
C GLU A 217 -0.16 -10.70 -11.41
N MET A 218 0.17 -10.12 -10.26
CA MET A 218 -0.72 -9.95 -9.09
C MET A 218 -1.71 -8.78 -9.20
N ILE A 219 -1.83 -8.19 -10.40
CA ILE A 219 -2.80 -7.14 -10.69
C ILE A 219 -4.06 -7.77 -11.26
N LEU A 220 -5.15 -7.68 -10.49
CA LEU A 220 -6.50 -8.03 -10.91
C LEU A 220 -7.29 -6.77 -11.29
N VAL A 221 -8.16 -6.86 -12.29
CA VAL A 221 -8.98 -5.74 -12.75
C VAL A 221 -10.46 -6.08 -12.60
N THR A 222 -11.25 -5.15 -12.07
CA THR A 222 -12.70 -5.36 -11.92
C THR A 222 -13.39 -5.39 -13.27
N SER A 223 -14.42 -6.22 -13.41
CA SER A 223 -15.30 -6.17 -14.57
C SER A 223 -16.33 -5.04 -14.46
N ASN A 224 -16.83 -4.55 -15.61
CA ASN A 224 -17.81 -3.47 -15.65
C ASN A 224 -19.15 -3.83 -15.00
N ASP A 225 -19.53 -5.11 -15.04
CA ASP A 225 -20.74 -5.67 -14.44
C ASP A 225 -20.58 -5.92 -12.92
N LYS A 226 -19.36 -5.88 -12.40
CA LYS A 226 -19.04 -6.14 -10.99
C LYS A 226 -18.14 -5.04 -10.39
N PRO A 227 -18.52 -3.76 -10.37
CA PRO A 227 -17.70 -2.71 -9.78
C PRO A 227 -17.47 -2.94 -8.27
N MET A 228 -16.45 -2.30 -7.68
CA MET A 228 -16.23 -2.44 -6.23
C MET A 228 -17.40 -1.85 -5.43
N LEU A 229 -17.74 -2.51 -4.33
CA LEU A 229 -18.87 -2.13 -3.49
C LEU A 229 -18.48 -0.93 -2.62
N ARG A 230 -19.37 0.05 -2.50
CA ARG A 230 -19.14 1.31 -1.77
C ARG A 230 -20.25 1.61 -0.78
N VAL A 231 -19.94 2.37 0.26
CA VAL A 231 -20.96 2.99 1.13
C VAL A 231 -21.48 4.27 0.48
N ALA A 232 -22.54 4.88 1.05
CA ALA A 232 -23.15 6.11 0.54
C ALA A 232 -22.16 7.28 0.36
N LYS A 233 -21.07 7.32 1.14
CA LYS A 233 -19.99 8.32 1.02
C LYS A 233 -19.03 8.08 -0.15
N GLY A 234 -19.19 6.98 -0.90
CA GLY A 234 -18.32 6.60 -2.01
C GLY A 234 -17.05 5.84 -1.62
N THR A 235 -16.80 5.59 -0.33
CA THR A 235 -15.67 4.79 0.17
C THR A 235 -15.86 3.31 -0.16
N VAL A 236 -14.80 2.64 -0.62
CA VAL A 236 -14.83 1.21 -0.94
C VAL A 236 -15.01 0.37 0.32
N GLN A 237 -15.96 -0.55 0.29
CA GLN A 237 -16.14 -1.57 1.32
C GLN A 237 -15.17 -2.72 1.07
N ARG A 238 -13.96 -2.59 1.62
CA ARG A 238 -12.81 -3.49 1.39
C ARG A 238 -13.17 -4.97 1.57
N LYS A 239 -13.65 -5.33 2.77
CA LYS A 239 -14.02 -6.70 3.13
C LYS A 239 -15.09 -7.30 2.19
N VAL A 240 -16.15 -6.54 1.91
CA VAL A 240 -17.27 -7.02 1.07
C VAL A 240 -16.84 -7.14 -0.40
N THR A 241 -16.02 -6.20 -0.88
CA THR A 241 -15.46 -6.24 -2.24
C THR A 241 -14.54 -7.44 -2.41
N LEU A 242 -13.64 -7.70 -1.46
CA LEU A 242 -12.75 -8.87 -1.50
C LEU A 242 -13.51 -10.18 -1.44
N GLN A 243 -14.57 -10.25 -0.63
CA GLN A 243 -15.46 -11.42 -0.61
C GLN A 243 -16.16 -11.64 -1.96
N ALA A 244 -16.64 -10.57 -2.59
CA ALA A 244 -17.26 -10.66 -3.91
C ALA A 244 -16.27 -11.17 -4.97
N TYR A 245 -15.00 -10.77 -4.89
CA TYR A 245 -13.92 -11.13 -5.81
C TYR A 245 -13.10 -12.37 -5.40
N GLY A 246 -13.55 -13.11 -4.38
CA GLY A 246 -12.77 -14.20 -3.80
C GLY A 246 -12.37 -15.27 -4.83
N ALA A 247 -13.31 -15.69 -5.68
CA ALA A 247 -13.05 -16.71 -6.70
C ALA A 247 -12.00 -16.27 -7.72
N GLU A 248 -12.04 -15.02 -8.18
CA GLU A 248 -11.07 -14.47 -9.11
C GLU A 248 -9.69 -14.29 -8.48
N ILE A 249 -9.65 -13.91 -7.19
CA ILE A 249 -8.41 -13.81 -6.41
C ILE A 249 -7.78 -15.20 -6.24
N ASP A 250 -8.58 -16.20 -5.85
CA ASP A 250 -8.09 -17.57 -5.66
C ASP A 250 -7.56 -18.15 -6.98
N THR A 251 -8.32 -17.98 -8.07
CA THR A 251 -7.88 -18.39 -9.42
C THR A 251 -6.58 -17.72 -9.84
N LEU A 252 -6.39 -16.44 -9.47
CA LEU A 252 -5.15 -15.73 -9.75
C LEU A 252 -3.96 -16.34 -9.00
N TYR A 253 -4.12 -16.65 -7.71
CA TYR A 253 -3.08 -17.33 -6.93
C TYR A 253 -2.78 -18.70 -7.51
N ASP A 254 -3.80 -19.51 -7.82
CA ASP A 254 -3.63 -20.83 -8.43
C ASP A 254 -2.87 -20.75 -9.76
N THR A 255 -3.18 -19.74 -10.58
CA THR A 255 -2.50 -19.52 -11.87
C THR A 255 -1.03 -19.16 -11.67
N VAL A 256 -0.72 -18.31 -10.69
CA VAL A 256 0.67 -17.91 -10.41
C VAL A 256 1.46 -19.06 -9.79
N GLU A 257 0.85 -19.86 -8.91
CA GLU A 257 1.48 -21.05 -8.32
C GLU A 257 1.67 -22.19 -9.33
N ALA A 258 0.73 -22.36 -10.26
CA ALA A 258 0.82 -23.36 -11.33
C ALA A 258 1.75 -22.93 -12.49
N SER A 259 2.07 -21.64 -12.59
CA SER A 259 2.99 -21.16 -13.61
C SER A 259 4.42 -21.52 -13.21
N PRO A 260 5.16 -22.31 -14.02
CA PRO A 260 6.55 -22.65 -13.73
C PRO A 260 7.49 -21.45 -13.87
N LEU A 261 6.97 -20.24 -14.14
CA LEU A 261 7.72 -19.03 -14.41
C LEU A 261 7.95 -18.26 -13.11
N SER A 262 9.22 -18.05 -12.75
CA SER A 262 9.64 -17.08 -11.74
C SER A 262 9.06 -15.69 -12.03
N PRO A 263 9.01 -14.76 -11.05
CA PRO A 263 8.50 -13.38 -11.22
C PRO A 263 9.12 -12.56 -12.37
N ASN A 264 10.19 -13.06 -13.00
CA ASN A 264 10.85 -12.47 -14.18
C ASN A 264 10.48 -13.15 -15.51
N GLY A 265 9.55 -14.10 -15.54
CA GLY A 265 9.15 -14.82 -16.77
C GLY A 265 10.14 -15.90 -17.22
N LEU A 266 11.00 -16.40 -16.32
CA LEU A 266 11.93 -17.50 -16.59
C LEU A 266 11.42 -18.78 -15.92
N ALA A 267 11.42 -19.90 -16.64
CA ALA A 267 11.02 -21.18 -16.06
C ALA A 267 11.94 -21.57 -14.90
N GLY A 268 11.40 -22.13 -13.82
CA GLY A 268 12.16 -22.72 -12.71
C GLY A 268 13.11 -23.83 -13.19
N PRO A 269 14.07 -24.25 -12.36
CA PRO A 269 15.04 -25.26 -12.76
C PRO A 269 14.33 -26.58 -13.05
N SER A 270 14.73 -27.28 -14.13
CA SER A 270 14.13 -28.56 -14.52
C SER A 270 14.38 -29.70 -13.53
N ALA A 271 15.34 -29.52 -12.61
CA ALA A 271 15.62 -30.39 -11.48
C ALA A 271 16.35 -29.61 -10.38
N TRP A 272 16.19 -30.03 -9.12
CA TRP A 272 16.84 -29.41 -7.95
C TRP A 272 18.19 -30.03 -7.62
N THR A 273 18.98 -30.36 -8.65
CA THR A 273 20.36 -30.83 -8.48
C THR A 273 21.33 -29.65 -8.52
N SER A 274 22.49 -29.80 -7.89
CA SER A 274 23.49 -28.72 -7.82
C SER A 274 23.86 -28.17 -9.20
N GLU A 275 24.03 -29.05 -10.19
CA GLU A 275 24.44 -28.66 -11.54
C GLU A 275 23.35 -27.88 -12.30
N VAL A 276 22.08 -28.27 -12.10
CA VAL A 276 20.94 -27.59 -12.75
C VAL A 276 20.64 -26.27 -12.06
N LEU A 277 20.74 -26.23 -10.73
CA LEU A 277 20.52 -25.03 -9.95
C LEU A 277 21.59 -23.97 -10.22
N GLU A 278 22.88 -24.36 -10.29
CA GLU A 278 23.97 -23.45 -10.60
C GLU A 278 23.78 -22.81 -11.99
N LYS A 279 23.45 -23.62 -13.00
CA LYS A 279 23.19 -23.12 -14.35
C LYS A 279 21.98 -22.19 -14.39
N TRP A 280 20.91 -22.55 -13.70
CA TRP A 280 19.68 -21.76 -13.64
C TRP A 280 19.85 -20.43 -12.91
N LEU A 281 20.59 -20.41 -11.79
CA LEU A 281 20.94 -19.19 -11.06
C LEU A 281 21.84 -18.27 -11.89
N LEU A 282 22.80 -18.82 -12.65
CA LEU A 282 23.64 -18.04 -13.56
C LEU A 282 22.84 -17.40 -14.71
N GLU A 283 21.89 -18.14 -15.29
CA GLU A 283 20.98 -17.62 -16.32
C GLU A 283 20.09 -16.49 -15.76
N HIS A 284 19.59 -16.64 -14.53
CA HIS A 284 18.80 -15.60 -13.84
C HIS A 284 19.64 -14.37 -13.51
N ALA A 285 20.81 -14.53 -12.90
CA ALA A 285 21.69 -13.43 -12.54
C ALA A 285 22.18 -12.67 -13.80
N SER A 286 22.38 -13.37 -14.92
CA SER A 286 22.69 -12.73 -16.21
C SER A 286 21.51 -11.89 -16.73
N ALA A 287 20.27 -12.36 -16.57
CA ALA A 287 19.08 -11.60 -16.96
C ALA A 287 18.90 -10.32 -16.12
N VAL A 288 19.18 -10.39 -14.81
CA VAL A 288 19.13 -9.24 -13.89
C VAL A 288 20.23 -8.21 -14.19
N SER A 289 21.39 -8.65 -14.67
CA SER A 289 22.54 -7.79 -15.00
C SER A 289 22.56 -7.28 -16.46
N HIS A 290 21.43 -7.30 -17.18
CA HIS A 290 21.33 -6.87 -18.58
C HIS A 290 22.23 -7.65 -19.57
N GLY A 291 22.44 -8.96 -19.32
CA GLY A 291 23.12 -9.85 -20.26
C GLY A 291 24.65 -9.90 -20.11
N HIS A 292 25.20 -9.49 -18.97
CA HIS A 292 26.60 -9.75 -18.65
C HIS A 292 26.83 -11.25 -18.40
N HIS A 293 27.93 -11.78 -18.93
CA HIS A 293 28.31 -13.17 -18.71
C HIS A 293 28.95 -13.31 -17.32
N LEU A 294 28.41 -14.20 -16.49
CA LEU A 294 28.85 -14.41 -15.12
C LEU A 294 29.66 -15.72 -14.99
N ASP A 295 30.66 -15.72 -14.12
CA ASP A 295 31.41 -16.92 -13.72
C ASP A 295 30.99 -17.31 -12.30
N SER A 296 30.53 -18.54 -12.11
CA SER A 296 30.10 -19.06 -10.80
C SER A 296 31.24 -19.16 -9.77
N ARG A 297 32.50 -19.07 -10.22
CA ARG A 297 33.69 -19.15 -9.36
C ARG A 297 34.16 -17.79 -8.88
N ILE A 298 33.55 -16.71 -9.36
CA ILE A 298 33.91 -15.34 -9.00
C ILE A 298 32.76 -14.76 -8.15
N ASP A 299 33.12 -14.05 -7.09
CA ASP A 299 32.16 -13.37 -6.23
C ASP A 299 31.25 -12.40 -7.04
N LEU A 300 29.95 -12.41 -6.77
CA LEU A 300 28.95 -11.59 -7.49
C LEU A 300 29.23 -10.09 -7.36
N PHE A 301 29.71 -9.62 -6.20
CA PHE A 301 30.03 -8.21 -6.01
C PHE A 301 31.26 -7.79 -6.82
N ALA A 302 32.22 -8.70 -6.99
CA ALA A 302 33.36 -8.49 -7.89
C ALA A 302 32.95 -8.46 -9.38
N GLN A 303 31.75 -8.96 -9.72
CA GLN A 303 31.18 -8.96 -11.06
C GLN A 303 30.15 -7.84 -11.30
N GLY A 304 30.10 -6.84 -10.41
CA GLY A 304 29.28 -5.63 -10.60
C GLY A 304 27.89 -5.69 -9.98
N PHE A 305 27.58 -6.71 -9.19
CA PHE A 305 26.36 -6.74 -8.39
C PHE A 305 26.54 -5.83 -7.17
N ASP A 306 25.58 -4.94 -6.92
CA ASP A 306 25.54 -4.18 -5.68
C ASP A 306 24.63 -4.87 -4.65
N ARG A 307 24.68 -4.37 -3.41
CA ARG A 307 23.91 -4.93 -2.30
C ARG A 307 22.40 -4.90 -2.53
N CYS A 308 21.89 -3.97 -3.33
CA CYS A 308 20.47 -3.88 -3.65
C CYS A 308 20.08 -4.96 -4.66
N VAL A 309 20.90 -5.18 -5.69
CA VAL A 309 20.65 -6.22 -6.71
C VAL A 309 20.74 -7.62 -6.10
N VAL A 310 21.73 -7.88 -5.23
CA VAL A 310 21.86 -9.19 -4.56
C VAL A 310 20.73 -9.43 -3.57
N GLN A 311 20.30 -8.41 -2.81
CA GLN A 311 19.18 -8.56 -1.88
C GLN A 311 17.86 -8.80 -2.62
N GLU A 312 17.60 -8.08 -3.71
CA GLU A 312 16.43 -8.33 -4.55
C GLU A 312 16.45 -9.72 -5.18
N ASP A 313 17.62 -10.24 -5.56
CA ASP A 313 17.73 -11.58 -6.12
C ASP A 313 17.57 -12.66 -5.03
N CYS A 314 18.17 -12.48 -3.84
CA CYS A 314 18.00 -13.39 -2.71
C CYS A 314 16.55 -13.45 -2.21
N ASP A 315 15.88 -12.30 -2.09
CA ASP A 315 14.48 -12.23 -1.65
C ASP A 315 13.55 -12.91 -2.65
N ARG A 316 13.84 -12.82 -3.96
CA ARG A 316 13.10 -13.50 -5.04
C ARG A 316 13.30 -15.02 -5.07
N HIS A 317 14.47 -15.51 -4.66
CA HIS A 317 14.82 -16.93 -4.72
C HIS A 317 14.54 -17.71 -3.43
N ALA A 318 14.46 -17.02 -2.29
CA ALA A 318 14.12 -17.62 -1.01
C ALA A 318 12.75 -18.32 -1.05
N GLU A 319 11.78 -17.81 -1.82
CA GLU A 319 10.44 -18.39 -1.96
C GLU A 319 10.41 -19.68 -2.80
N LEU A 320 11.17 -19.74 -3.90
CA LEU A 320 11.27 -20.94 -4.76
C LEU A 320 11.92 -22.13 -4.03
N ILE A 321 12.90 -21.86 -3.18
CA ILE A 321 13.57 -22.88 -2.34
C ILE A 321 12.64 -23.33 -1.20
N PHE A 322 11.83 -22.43 -0.64
CA PHE A 322 10.86 -22.77 0.42
C PHE A 322 9.71 -23.64 -0.09
N LEU A 323 9.21 -23.40 -1.31
CA LEU A 323 8.12 -24.17 -1.92
C LEU A 323 8.47 -25.64 -2.21
N HIS A 324 9.75 -26.00 -2.30
CA HIS A 324 10.20 -27.37 -2.59
C HIS A 324 10.69 -28.17 -1.38
N ARG A 325 10.65 -27.61 -0.16
CA ARG A 325 10.82 -28.40 1.07
C ARG A 325 9.49 -29.03 1.48
N SER A 326 9.11 -30.12 0.80
CA SER A 326 8.19 -31.09 1.43
C SER A 326 8.93 -31.79 2.59
N PRO A 327 8.23 -32.09 3.70
CA PRO A 327 8.84 -32.72 4.86
C PRO A 327 9.19 -34.18 4.52
N VAL A 328 10.43 -34.57 4.81
CA VAL A 328 10.78 -35.95 5.16
C VAL A 328 10.84 -36.02 6.68
#